data_AF-A0A7C4JIJ2-F1
#
_entry.id   AF-A0A7C4JIJ2-F1
#
_cell.length_a   1.000
_cell.length_b   1.000
_cell.length_c   1.000
_cell.angle_alpha   90.00
_cell.angle_beta   90.00
_cell.angle_gamma   90.00
#
_symmetry.space_group_name_H-M   'P 1'
#
loop_
_entity.id
_entity.type
_entity.pdbx_description
1 polymer ?
#
loop_
_entity_poly.entity_id
_entity_poly.type
_entity_poly.pdbx_seq_one_letter_code
_entity_poly.pdbx_strand_id
1 'polypeptide(L)'
;MTQRLTLEEVKEYLEKKLLVKIPKKVIDNLVEILSKHLDYLTLQEVDKIVEHVEEEYSNNLVDPGEPVGVVAAQSIGEPSTQMTLRTFHYAGVRELNVTLGLPRLIELVDAKKLPSTPLTYVYLLEPYKYDREKAIEIARKIELTKVANVVSRVDVDLVTNAIIVTIDPDMLQDKGVDVDMVVQSLGKSIKKANISVSEENPYEVIIQYKEPLNPLKIEKLRDKILGIKLKGIKGVNKVIVQRRGNEYVLVCEGSNLRELLDIEGVDYRRIRTNNVKEVEEVLGIEASRTLLIEEIVNVLEEQGLEVDVRHIMLLADMMTRTGTVKQIGRHGVAGSKDSVLARASFEVTVKQLVDAAIRGSIDNLKGVAENVIVGNYVPIGTAVVKLVYNPYIKME
;
A
#
# COMPACT_ATOMS: atom_id res chain seq x y z
N MET A 1 40.84 40.85 -19.03
CA MET A 1 40.58 39.62 -19.80
C MET A 1 39.46 38.89 -19.08
N THR A 2 38.22 39.11 -19.54
CA THR A 2 37.03 38.41 -19.07
C THR A 2 37.13 36.98 -19.58
N GLN A 3 37.61 36.07 -18.74
CA GLN A 3 37.55 34.63 -19.03
C GLN A 3 36.06 34.27 -19.09
N ARG A 4 35.54 34.13 -20.31
CA ARG A 4 34.22 33.55 -20.55
C ARG A 4 34.31 32.09 -20.10
N LEU A 5 33.78 31.81 -18.93
CA LEU A 5 33.60 30.46 -18.42
C LEU A 5 32.80 29.65 -19.44
N THR A 6 33.38 28.56 -19.90
CA THR A 6 32.62 27.57 -20.67
C THR A 6 31.82 26.68 -19.71
N LEU A 7 30.59 26.33 -20.11
CA LEU A 7 29.69 25.45 -19.34
C LEU A 7 30.34 24.12 -18.91
N GLU A 8 31.31 23.64 -19.68
CA GLU A 8 32.04 22.40 -19.44
C GLU A 8 33.08 22.55 -18.33
N GLU A 9 33.80 23.68 -18.27
CA GLU A 9 34.78 23.97 -17.19
C GLU A 9 34.09 24.16 -15.84
N VAL A 10 32.91 24.78 -15.81
CA VAL A 10 32.12 24.94 -14.58
C VAL A 10 31.57 23.59 -14.11
N LYS A 11 31.07 22.75 -15.02
CA LYS A 11 30.61 21.40 -14.68
C LYS A 11 31.72 20.54 -14.11
N GLU A 12 32.88 20.51 -14.77
CA GLU A 12 34.00 19.68 -14.32
C GLU A 12 34.59 20.16 -12.98
N TYR A 13 34.59 21.48 -12.75
CA TYR A 13 35.03 22.09 -11.50
C TYR A 13 34.04 21.86 -10.35
N LEU A 14 32.73 21.99 -10.60
CA LEU A 14 31.67 21.69 -9.63
C LEU A 14 31.62 20.19 -9.31
N GLU A 15 31.72 19.32 -10.30
CA GLU A 15 31.74 17.87 -10.09
C GLU A 15 32.95 17.44 -9.26
N LYS A 16 34.14 17.99 -9.51
CA LYS A 16 35.35 17.66 -8.71
C LYS A 16 35.27 18.14 -7.25
N LYS A 17 34.67 19.29 -6.96
CA LYS A 17 34.58 19.84 -5.59
C LYS A 17 33.37 19.32 -4.79
N LEU A 18 32.19 19.16 -5.41
CA LEU A 18 30.92 18.98 -4.70
C LEU A 18 30.40 17.54 -4.65
N LEU A 19 30.90 16.61 -5.48
CA LEU A 19 30.41 15.22 -5.52
C LEU A 19 30.61 14.45 -4.20
N VAL A 20 31.52 14.90 -3.34
CA VAL A 20 31.83 14.21 -2.07
C VAL A 20 30.82 14.53 -0.97
N LYS A 21 30.13 15.69 -1.03
CA LYS A 21 29.29 16.17 0.07
C LYS A 21 27.81 16.36 -0.30
N ILE A 22 27.48 16.65 -1.56
CA ILE A 22 26.12 17.09 -1.94
C ILE A 22 25.47 16.10 -2.94
N PRO A 23 24.15 15.85 -2.85
CA PRO A 23 23.43 15.02 -3.81
C PRO A 23 23.50 15.55 -5.25
N LYS A 24 23.69 14.64 -6.22
CA LYS A 24 23.79 14.97 -7.67
C LYS A 24 22.64 15.83 -8.18
N LYS A 25 21.40 15.59 -7.73
CA LYS A 25 20.22 16.39 -8.14
C LYS A 25 20.35 17.88 -7.77
N VAL A 26 20.96 18.19 -6.64
CA VAL A 26 21.17 19.59 -6.22
C VAL A 26 22.22 20.23 -7.12
N ILE A 27 23.26 19.49 -7.47
CA ILE A 27 24.31 19.93 -8.41
C ILE A 27 23.70 20.16 -9.80
N ASP A 28 22.89 19.24 -10.30
CA ASP A 28 22.22 19.36 -11.61
C ASP A 28 21.31 20.60 -11.67
N ASN A 29 20.51 20.84 -10.62
CA ASN A 29 19.67 22.03 -10.51
C ASN A 29 20.50 23.32 -10.45
N LEU A 30 21.61 23.30 -9.71
CA LEU A 30 22.50 24.44 -9.59
C LEU A 30 23.16 24.76 -10.94
N VAL A 31 23.57 23.74 -11.69
CA VAL A 31 24.10 23.90 -13.05
C VAL A 31 23.03 24.47 -13.99
N GLU A 32 21.77 24.01 -13.88
CA GLU A 32 20.68 24.56 -14.69
C GLU A 32 20.43 26.05 -14.38
N ILE A 33 20.43 26.44 -13.11
CA ILE A 33 20.25 27.83 -12.69
C ILE A 33 21.41 28.71 -13.15
N LEU A 34 22.65 28.24 -12.95
CA LEU A 34 23.84 28.96 -13.40
C LEU A 34 23.86 29.12 -14.93
N SER A 35 23.40 28.10 -15.68
CA SER A 35 23.33 28.16 -17.14
C SER A 35 22.44 29.29 -17.67
N LYS A 36 21.40 29.69 -16.90
CA LYS A 36 20.48 30.78 -17.25
C LYS A 36 21.05 32.18 -16.95
N HIS A 37 22.11 32.28 -16.15
CA HIS A 37 22.66 33.55 -15.67
C HIS A 37 24.15 33.77 -16.03
N LEU A 38 24.72 32.94 -16.91
CA LEU A 38 26.12 32.96 -17.34
C LEU A 38 26.62 34.31 -17.89
N ASP A 39 25.72 35.15 -18.42
CA ASP A 39 26.11 36.42 -19.07
C ASP A 39 26.56 37.51 -18.07
N TYR A 40 26.22 37.37 -16.78
CA TYR A 40 26.47 38.40 -15.75
C TYR A 40 27.38 37.95 -14.61
N LEU A 41 27.73 36.66 -14.55
CA LEU A 41 28.43 36.06 -13.42
C LEU A 41 29.94 36.02 -13.64
N THR A 42 30.69 36.47 -12.65
CA THR A 42 32.15 36.31 -12.58
C THR A 42 32.52 34.99 -11.92
N LEU A 43 33.71 34.47 -12.23
CA LEU A 43 34.30 33.28 -11.59
C LEU A 43 34.25 33.35 -10.05
N GLN A 44 34.52 34.52 -9.48
CA GLN A 44 34.53 34.74 -8.03
C GLN A 44 33.13 34.70 -7.40
N GLU A 45 32.10 35.13 -8.12
CA GLU A 45 30.72 35.04 -7.65
C GLU A 45 30.22 33.61 -7.70
N VAL A 46 30.62 32.84 -8.71
CA VAL A 46 30.31 31.41 -8.79
C VAL A 46 30.96 30.64 -7.64
N ASP A 47 32.24 30.89 -7.33
CA ASP A 47 32.90 30.28 -6.17
C ASP A 47 32.16 30.60 -4.85
N LYS A 48 31.73 31.87 -4.66
CA LYS A 48 30.95 32.26 -3.47
C LYS A 48 29.59 31.58 -3.37
N ILE A 49 28.90 31.41 -4.49
CA ILE A 49 27.60 30.70 -4.52
C ILE A 49 27.81 29.25 -4.12
N VAL A 50 28.89 28.62 -4.60
CA VAL A 50 29.23 27.24 -4.26
C VAL A 50 29.55 27.10 -2.77
N GLU A 51 30.39 27.99 -2.23
CA GLU A 51 30.71 28.02 -0.81
C GLU A 51 29.44 28.20 0.04
N HIS A 52 28.56 29.12 -0.34
CA HIS A 52 27.32 29.35 0.38
C HIS A 52 26.37 28.14 0.35
N VAL A 53 26.28 27.42 -0.77
CA VAL A 53 25.48 26.19 -0.87
C VAL A 53 26.07 25.08 -0.02
N GLU A 54 27.41 24.98 0.06
CA GLU A 54 28.07 24.01 0.94
C GLU A 54 27.84 24.35 2.43
N GLU A 55 27.92 25.63 2.80
CA GLU A 55 27.62 26.11 4.14
C GLU A 55 26.16 25.84 4.52
N GLU A 56 25.20 26.21 3.66
CA GLU A 56 23.78 25.95 3.88
C GLU A 56 23.50 24.44 4.01
N TYR A 57 24.10 23.60 3.17
CA TYR A 57 23.91 22.16 3.28
C TYR A 57 24.47 21.62 4.61
N SER A 58 25.65 22.08 5.01
CA SER A 58 26.32 21.64 6.24
C SER A 58 25.56 22.10 7.50
N ASN A 59 25.03 23.32 7.49
CA ASN A 59 24.24 23.89 8.60
C ASN A 59 22.87 23.22 8.75
N ASN A 60 22.31 22.66 7.67
CA ASN A 60 21.02 21.99 7.67
C ASN A 60 21.11 20.46 7.89
N LEU A 61 22.29 19.93 8.22
CA LEU A 61 22.42 18.54 8.66
C LEU A 61 21.77 18.35 10.04
N VAL A 62 21.16 17.19 10.27
CA VAL A 62 20.58 16.87 11.57
C VAL A 62 21.68 16.68 12.62
N ASP A 63 21.49 17.28 13.79
CA ASP A 63 22.43 17.15 14.89
C ASP A 63 22.46 15.71 15.43
N PRO A 64 23.64 15.13 15.68
CA PRO A 64 23.76 13.79 16.23
C PRO A 64 23.21 13.74 17.66
N GLY A 65 22.33 12.78 17.93
CA GLY A 65 21.68 12.60 19.24
C GLY A 65 20.24 13.09 19.27
N GLU A 66 19.75 13.74 18.20
CA GLU A 66 18.36 14.16 18.08
C GLU A 66 17.40 12.96 18.15
N PRO A 67 16.33 13.00 18.98
CA PRO A 67 15.36 11.91 19.11
C PRO A 67 14.38 11.86 17.92
N VAL A 68 14.90 11.62 16.72
CA VAL A 68 14.15 11.60 15.44
C VAL A 68 12.93 10.67 15.46
N GLY A 69 12.99 9.56 16.21
CA GLY A 69 11.87 8.63 16.34
C GLY A 69 10.69 9.21 17.11
N VAL A 70 10.94 10.04 18.12
CA VAL A 70 9.88 10.72 18.89
C VAL A 70 9.27 11.84 18.05
N VAL A 71 10.11 12.65 17.41
CA VAL A 71 9.67 13.75 16.54
C VAL A 71 8.84 13.20 15.39
N ALA A 72 9.31 12.17 14.68
CA ALA A 72 8.56 11.56 13.59
C ALA A 72 7.20 10.99 14.05
N ALA A 73 7.16 10.33 15.22
CA ALA A 73 5.92 9.81 15.76
C ALA A 73 4.92 10.93 16.11
N GLN A 74 5.40 12.05 16.64
CA GLN A 74 4.58 13.23 16.91
C GLN A 74 4.10 13.89 15.62
N SER A 75 4.99 14.12 14.65
CA SER A 75 4.66 14.76 13.38
C SER A 75 3.66 13.97 12.54
N ILE A 76 3.69 12.63 12.59
CA ILE A 76 2.69 11.79 11.93
C ILE A 76 1.40 11.70 12.76
N GLY A 77 1.50 11.74 14.09
CA GLY A 77 0.37 11.60 15.01
C GLY A 77 -0.44 12.89 15.22
N GLU A 78 0.18 14.06 15.21
CA GLU A 78 -0.50 15.35 15.42
C GLU A 78 -1.61 15.60 14.39
N PRO A 79 -1.38 15.41 13.07
CA PRO A 79 -2.42 15.58 12.06
C PRO A 79 -3.64 14.68 12.30
N SER A 80 -3.46 13.50 12.91
CA SER A 80 -4.56 12.55 13.16
C SER A 80 -5.70 13.14 14.01
N THR A 81 -5.38 14.09 14.89
CA THR A 81 -6.38 14.78 15.72
C THR A 81 -7.14 15.85 14.94
N GLN A 82 -6.53 16.37 13.87
CA GLN A 82 -7.08 17.40 13.00
C GLN A 82 -7.82 16.82 11.79
N MET A 83 -7.65 15.52 11.53
CA MET A 83 -8.40 14.74 10.54
C MET A 83 -9.87 14.64 10.97
N THR A 84 -10.60 15.74 10.79
CA THR A 84 -12.06 15.80 10.89
C THR A 84 -12.67 15.26 9.61
N LEU A 85 -13.88 14.68 9.70
CA LEU A 85 -14.61 14.06 8.59
C LEU A 85 -14.76 15.01 7.39
N ARG A 86 -13.79 15.03 6.46
CA ARG A 86 -13.99 15.47 5.08
C ARG A 86 -14.28 14.26 4.21
N THR A 87 -15.42 13.64 4.50
CA THR A 87 -16.11 12.69 3.63
C THR A 87 -17.40 13.39 3.27
N PHE A 88 -17.77 13.69 2.03
CA PHE A 88 -17.65 12.97 0.79
C PHE A 88 -17.89 14.03 -0.29
N HIS A 89 -17.09 14.12 -1.36
CA HIS A 89 -17.49 14.58 -2.71
C HIS A 89 -16.23 14.71 -3.57
N TYR A 90 -15.66 13.59 -4.01
CA TYR A 90 -14.78 13.63 -5.19
C TYR A 90 -15.65 13.57 -6.44
N ALA A 91 -15.71 14.69 -7.16
CA ALA A 91 -16.33 14.79 -8.48
C ALA A 91 -15.44 14.06 -9.50
N GLY A 92 -15.60 12.74 -9.65
CA GLY A 92 -14.90 12.03 -10.72
C GLY A 92 -14.98 10.50 -10.72
N VAL A 93 -15.11 9.86 -9.54
CA VAL A 93 -15.19 8.39 -9.45
C VAL A 93 -16.28 8.00 -8.45
N ARG A 94 -17.53 8.17 -8.87
CA ARG A 94 -18.73 8.01 -8.04
C ARG A 94 -19.05 6.55 -7.65
N GLU A 95 -18.27 5.58 -8.13
CA GLU A 95 -18.61 4.15 -8.04
C GLU A 95 -17.73 3.31 -7.10
N LEU A 96 -16.56 3.80 -6.67
CA LEU A 96 -15.68 3.03 -5.79
C LEU A 96 -15.58 3.69 -4.43
N ASN A 97 -16.14 3.02 -3.41
CA ASN A 97 -16.01 3.42 -2.03
C ASN A 97 -14.57 3.11 -1.57
N VAL A 98 -13.72 4.13 -1.50
CA VAL A 98 -12.37 4.01 -0.92
C VAL A 98 -12.45 4.42 0.53
N THR A 99 -11.83 3.65 1.43
CA THR A 99 -11.56 4.11 2.80
C THR A 99 -10.54 5.23 2.72
N LEU A 100 -10.98 6.45 3.03
CA LEU A 100 -10.13 7.65 3.02
C LEU A 100 -9.86 8.14 4.44
N GLY A 101 -8.77 8.90 4.59
CA GLY A 101 -8.42 9.60 5.82
C GLY A 101 -7.86 8.70 6.93
N LEU A 102 -8.21 9.02 8.18
CA LEU A 102 -7.60 8.39 9.36
C LEU A 102 -7.78 6.86 9.44
N PRO A 103 -8.95 6.27 9.11
CA PRO A 103 -9.10 4.82 9.10
C PRO A 103 -8.09 4.12 8.19
N ARG A 104 -7.76 4.73 7.04
CA ARG A 104 -6.77 4.20 6.10
C ARG A 104 -5.36 4.27 6.69
N LEU A 105 -5.00 5.39 7.31
CA LEU A 105 -3.71 5.54 7.99
C LEU A 105 -3.53 4.49 9.09
N ILE A 106 -4.56 4.22 9.88
CA ILE A 106 -4.55 3.17 10.91
C ILE A 106 -4.32 1.79 10.27
N GLU A 107 -5.01 1.45 9.18
CA GLU A 107 -4.82 0.17 8.49
C GLU A 107 -3.38 -0.06 8.00
N LEU A 108 -2.72 1.00 7.53
CA LEU A 108 -1.34 0.95 7.06
C LEU A 108 -0.37 0.75 8.21
N VAL A 109 -0.48 1.57 9.27
CA VAL A 109 0.39 1.47 10.47
C VAL A 109 0.20 0.15 11.21
N ASP A 110 -1.02 -0.41 11.17
CA ASP A 110 -1.34 -1.72 11.73
C ASP A 110 -0.98 -2.89 10.82
N ALA A 111 -0.40 -2.65 9.64
CA ALA A 111 -0.02 -3.67 8.66
C ALA A 111 -1.13 -4.72 8.45
N LYS A 112 -2.37 -4.24 8.28
CA LYS A 112 -3.55 -5.11 8.18
C LYS A 112 -3.43 -6.03 6.96
N LYS A 113 -3.63 -7.34 7.17
CA LYS A 113 -3.50 -8.36 6.10
C LYS A 113 -4.39 -8.11 4.89
N LEU A 114 -5.62 -7.66 5.14
CA LEU A 114 -6.60 -7.31 4.11
C LEU A 114 -7.13 -5.92 4.43
N PRO A 115 -6.89 -4.92 3.58
CA PRO A 115 -7.48 -3.60 3.77
C PRO A 115 -9.00 -3.67 3.59
N SER A 116 -9.74 -2.70 4.13
CA SER A 116 -11.21 -2.73 4.05
C SER A 116 -11.72 -2.55 2.62
N THR A 117 -11.07 -1.71 1.82
CA THR A 117 -11.39 -1.48 0.41
C THR A 117 -10.12 -1.63 -0.44
N PRO A 118 -9.74 -2.87 -0.81
CA PRO A 118 -8.60 -3.11 -1.69
C PRO A 118 -8.88 -2.56 -3.08
N LEU A 119 -7.92 -1.81 -3.62
CA LEU A 119 -7.96 -1.27 -4.97
C LEU A 119 -6.69 -1.65 -5.71
N THR A 120 -6.87 -2.03 -6.98
CA THR A 120 -5.75 -2.30 -7.87
C THR A 120 -5.94 -1.54 -9.19
N TYR A 121 -4.93 -0.74 -9.53
CA TYR A 121 -4.82 -0.04 -10.80
C TYR A 121 -3.98 -0.88 -11.75
N VAL A 122 -4.63 -1.38 -12.81
CA VAL A 122 -4.01 -2.21 -13.82
C VAL A 122 -3.84 -1.40 -15.10
N TYR A 123 -2.58 -1.22 -15.48
CA TYR A 123 -2.21 -0.57 -16.75
C TYR A 123 -2.10 -1.63 -17.85
N LEU A 124 -2.36 -1.23 -19.08
CA LEU A 124 -2.36 -2.12 -20.24
C LEU A 124 -1.14 -1.86 -21.13
N LEU A 125 -0.64 -2.92 -21.77
CA LEU A 125 0.44 -2.83 -22.77
C LEU A 125 -0.07 -2.23 -24.09
N GLU A 126 0.83 -1.66 -24.88
CA GLU A 126 0.54 -1.33 -26.29
C GLU A 126 0.43 -2.66 -27.05
N PRO A 127 -0.71 -2.99 -27.72
CA PRO A 127 -1.73 -2.12 -28.34
C PRO A 127 -3.06 -1.92 -27.55
N TYR A 128 -3.27 -2.57 -26.41
CA TYR A 128 -4.52 -2.54 -25.64
C TYR A 128 -4.82 -1.19 -24.96
N LYS A 129 -3.78 -0.37 -24.85
CA LYS A 129 -3.74 0.93 -24.18
C LYS A 129 -4.70 2.00 -24.74
N TYR A 130 -4.94 1.98 -26.05
CA TYR A 130 -5.75 2.99 -26.76
C TYR A 130 -7.11 2.48 -27.23
N ASP A 131 -7.34 1.17 -27.16
CA ASP A 131 -8.56 0.53 -27.66
C ASP A 131 -9.52 0.21 -26.51
N ARG A 132 -10.67 0.88 -26.49
CA ARG A 132 -11.70 0.67 -25.44
C ARG A 132 -12.25 -0.76 -25.46
N GLU A 133 -12.52 -1.32 -26.64
CA GLU A 133 -13.12 -2.65 -26.77
C GLU A 133 -12.22 -3.75 -26.21
N LYS A 134 -10.92 -3.69 -26.51
CA LYS A 134 -9.96 -4.67 -25.99
C LYS A 134 -9.72 -4.50 -24.49
N ALA A 135 -9.77 -3.26 -23.98
CA ALA A 135 -9.72 -3.02 -22.54
C ALA A 135 -10.93 -3.62 -21.81
N ILE A 136 -12.13 -3.54 -22.41
CA ILE A 136 -13.34 -4.20 -21.89
C ILE A 136 -13.20 -5.72 -21.92
N GLU A 137 -12.59 -6.28 -22.96
CA GLU A 137 -12.32 -7.73 -23.04
C GLU A 137 -11.41 -8.21 -21.90
N ILE A 138 -10.33 -7.48 -21.61
CA ILE A 138 -9.44 -7.77 -20.48
C ILE A 138 -10.17 -7.57 -19.15
N ALA A 139 -10.98 -6.53 -19.02
CA ALA A 139 -11.79 -6.30 -17.82
C ALA A 139 -12.73 -7.49 -17.54
N ARG A 140 -13.41 -8.03 -18.56
CA ARG A 140 -14.26 -9.23 -18.46
C ARG A 140 -13.49 -10.50 -18.09
N LYS A 141 -12.20 -10.58 -18.43
CA LYS A 141 -11.34 -11.71 -18.02
C LYS A 141 -10.93 -11.60 -16.55
N ILE A 142 -10.75 -10.38 -16.05
CA ILE A 142 -10.34 -10.12 -14.66
C ILE A 142 -11.53 -10.23 -13.69
N GLU A 143 -12.69 -9.67 -14.06
CA GLU A 143 -13.86 -9.55 -13.19
C GLU A 143 -14.39 -10.91 -12.73
N LEU A 144 -14.49 -11.10 -11.40
CA LEU A 144 -15.04 -12.31 -10.82
C LEU A 144 -16.55 -12.37 -11.04
N THR A 145 -16.96 -13.21 -11.97
CA THR A 145 -18.38 -13.49 -12.20
C THR A 145 -18.77 -14.73 -11.40
N LYS A 146 -19.57 -14.52 -10.35
CA LYS A 146 -20.27 -15.58 -9.61
C LYS A 146 -21.65 -15.83 -10.23
N VAL A 147 -22.25 -16.98 -9.95
CA VAL A 147 -23.65 -17.26 -10.33
C VAL A 147 -24.59 -16.20 -9.75
N ALA A 148 -24.36 -15.75 -8.51
CA ALA A 148 -25.13 -14.64 -7.90
C ALA A 148 -25.13 -13.34 -8.73
N ASN A 149 -24.12 -13.13 -9.56
CA ASN A 149 -23.94 -11.91 -10.33
C ASN A 149 -24.64 -11.97 -11.71
N VAL A 150 -25.17 -13.11 -12.12
CA VAL A 150 -25.83 -13.32 -13.42
C VAL A 150 -27.30 -13.73 -13.26
N VAL A 151 -27.72 -14.10 -12.05
CA VAL A 151 -29.05 -14.63 -11.75
C VAL A 151 -29.96 -13.50 -11.28
N SER A 152 -31.16 -13.41 -11.87
CA SER A 152 -32.21 -12.47 -11.46
C SER A 152 -33.04 -13.03 -10.31
N ARG A 153 -33.43 -14.31 -10.40
CA ARG A 153 -34.23 -15.00 -9.39
C ARG A 153 -33.79 -16.44 -9.19
N VAL A 154 -33.86 -16.87 -7.92
CA VAL A 154 -33.70 -18.27 -7.53
C VAL A 154 -34.97 -18.68 -6.81
N ASP A 155 -35.76 -19.49 -7.48
CA ASP A 155 -36.97 -20.08 -6.94
C ASP A 155 -36.69 -21.51 -6.49
N VAL A 156 -37.27 -21.87 -5.34
CA VAL A 156 -37.14 -23.20 -4.77
C VAL A 156 -38.51 -23.86 -4.86
N ASP A 157 -38.62 -24.86 -5.74
CA ASP A 157 -39.81 -25.70 -5.79
C ASP A 157 -39.65 -26.86 -4.81
N LEU A 158 -40.43 -26.80 -3.73
CA LEU A 158 -40.48 -27.81 -2.68
C LEU A 158 -41.16 -29.10 -3.13
N VAL A 159 -41.96 -29.07 -4.21
CA VAL A 159 -42.70 -30.24 -4.70
C VAL A 159 -41.83 -31.10 -5.60
N THR A 160 -41.12 -30.48 -6.55
CA THR A 160 -40.23 -31.19 -7.49
C THR A 160 -38.78 -31.30 -6.99
N ASN A 161 -38.47 -30.73 -5.81
CA ASN A 161 -37.10 -30.61 -5.29
C ASN A 161 -36.16 -29.99 -6.32
N ALA A 162 -36.66 -28.99 -7.04
CA ALA A 162 -35.94 -28.29 -8.08
C ALA A 162 -35.58 -26.88 -7.61
N ILE A 163 -34.34 -26.47 -7.88
CA ILE A 163 -33.95 -25.07 -7.79
C ILE A 163 -34.01 -24.52 -9.21
N ILE A 164 -34.92 -23.57 -9.43
CA ILE A 164 -35.09 -22.86 -10.69
C ILE A 164 -34.26 -21.59 -10.60
N VAL A 165 -33.30 -21.47 -11.49
CA VAL A 165 -32.40 -20.32 -11.57
C VAL A 165 -32.72 -19.57 -12.85
N THR A 166 -33.35 -18.41 -12.73
CA THR A 166 -33.62 -17.52 -13.87
C THR A 166 -32.41 -16.61 -14.05
N ILE A 167 -31.77 -16.71 -15.21
CA ILE A 167 -30.58 -15.94 -15.58
C ILE A 167 -31.02 -14.69 -16.32
N ASP A 168 -30.33 -13.57 -16.08
CA ASP A 168 -30.59 -12.31 -16.76
C ASP A 168 -29.78 -12.22 -18.07
N PRO A 169 -30.43 -12.06 -19.25
CA PRO A 169 -29.75 -11.96 -20.54
C PRO A 169 -28.87 -10.71 -20.67
N ASP A 170 -29.22 -9.60 -20.02
CA ASP A 170 -28.43 -8.37 -20.08
C ASP A 170 -27.11 -8.56 -19.32
N MET A 171 -27.17 -9.20 -18.15
CA MET A 171 -25.99 -9.52 -17.33
C MET A 171 -25.08 -10.58 -17.96
N LEU A 172 -25.62 -11.47 -18.81
CA LEU A 172 -24.85 -12.42 -19.62
C LEU A 172 -24.03 -11.70 -20.69
N GLN A 173 -24.64 -10.75 -21.41
CA GLN A 173 -23.96 -9.98 -22.45
C GLN A 173 -22.89 -9.05 -21.89
N ASP A 174 -23.18 -8.37 -20.78
CA ASP A 174 -22.22 -7.47 -20.15
C ASP A 174 -20.96 -8.20 -19.67
N LYS A 175 -21.14 -9.42 -19.14
CA LYS A 175 -20.04 -10.24 -18.58
C LYS A 175 -19.38 -11.15 -19.60
N GLY A 176 -19.97 -11.32 -20.78
CA GLY A 176 -19.46 -12.19 -21.84
C GLY A 176 -19.33 -13.64 -21.38
N VAL A 177 -20.41 -14.16 -20.81
CA VAL A 177 -20.53 -15.56 -20.36
C VAL A 177 -21.68 -16.21 -21.12
N ASP A 178 -21.45 -17.42 -21.63
CA ASP A 178 -22.50 -18.21 -22.29
C ASP A 178 -23.24 -19.11 -21.29
N VAL A 179 -24.52 -19.38 -21.56
CA VAL A 179 -25.36 -20.27 -20.74
C VAL A 179 -24.72 -21.66 -20.63
N ASP A 180 -24.07 -22.14 -21.69
CA ASP A 180 -23.35 -23.43 -21.70
C ASP A 180 -22.20 -23.47 -20.69
N MET A 181 -21.49 -22.34 -20.52
CA MET A 181 -20.40 -22.23 -19.55
C MET A 181 -20.95 -22.25 -18.11
N VAL A 182 -22.16 -21.71 -17.90
CA VAL A 182 -22.87 -21.80 -16.63
C VAL A 182 -23.27 -23.26 -16.33
N VAL A 183 -23.84 -23.96 -17.30
CA VAL A 183 -24.22 -25.37 -17.14
C VAL A 183 -23.01 -26.26 -16.86
N GLN A 184 -21.88 -26.06 -17.56
CA GLN A 184 -20.64 -26.80 -17.29
C GLN A 184 -20.08 -26.52 -15.88
N SER A 185 -20.13 -25.27 -15.42
CA SER A 185 -19.63 -24.87 -14.10
C SER A 185 -20.51 -25.41 -12.96
N LEU A 186 -21.83 -25.46 -13.19
CA LEU A 186 -22.78 -26.11 -12.29
C LEU A 186 -22.59 -27.64 -12.28
N GLY A 187 -22.38 -28.25 -13.45
CA GLY A 187 -22.17 -29.70 -13.60
C GLY A 187 -20.89 -30.22 -12.92
N LYS A 188 -19.80 -29.44 -12.95
CA LYS A 188 -18.57 -29.77 -12.19
C LYS A 188 -18.78 -29.73 -10.67
N SER A 189 -19.70 -28.89 -10.20
CA SER A 189 -19.87 -28.60 -8.76
C SER A 189 -20.94 -29.47 -8.08
N ILE A 190 -21.89 -30.01 -8.84
CA ILE A 190 -23.04 -30.76 -8.32
C ILE A 190 -23.09 -32.17 -8.95
N LYS A 191 -22.27 -33.08 -8.45
CA LYS A 191 -22.22 -34.50 -8.91
C LYS A 191 -23.49 -35.33 -8.60
N LYS A 192 -24.52 -34.75 -7.96
CA LYS A 192 -25.73 -35.44 -7.45
C LYS A 192 -27.07 -34.88 -7.98
N ALA A 193 -27.06 -33.92 -8.91
CA ALA A 193 -28.29 -33.33 -9.46
C ALA A 193 -28.31 -33.43 -10.98
N ASN A 194 -29.49 -33.69 -11.54
CA ASN A 194 -29.73 -33.57 -12.97
C ASN A 194 -29.94 -32.06 -13.26
N ILE A 195 -29.09 -31.49 -14.11
CA ILE A 195 -29.21 -30.10 -14.53
C ILE A 195 -29.84 -30.12 -15.92
N SER A 196 -30.99 -29.50 -16.08
CA SER A 196 -31.69 -29.37 -17.36
C SER A 196 -32.00 -27.90 -17.61
N VAL A 197 -31.70 -27.41 -18.80
CA VAL A 197 -32.20 -26.12 -19.28
C VAL A 197 -33.67 -26.31 -19.66
N SER A 198 -34.54 -25.37 -19.29
CA SER A 198 -35.97 -25.44 -19.62
C SER A 198 -36.17 -25.36 -21.15
N GLU A 199 -37.05 -26.21 -21.70
CA GLU A 199 -37.38 -26.22 -23.14
C GLU A 199 -38.16 -24.96 -23.57
N GLU A 200 -38.76 -24.22 -22.62
CA GLU A 200 -39.56 -23.01 -22.89
C GLU A 200 -38.76 -21.70 -22.79
N ASN A 201 -37.66 -21.66 -22.01
CA ASN A 201 -36.84 -20.48 -21.80
C ASN A 201 -35.34 -20.83 -21.78
N PRO A 202 -34.53 -20.33 -22.75
CA PRO A 202 -33.09 -20.60 -22.82
C PRO A 202 -32.28 -20.10 -21.60
N TYR A 203 -32.88 -19.26 -20.77
CA TYR A 203 -32.25 -18.59 -19.64
C TYR A 203 -32.69 -19.15 -18.28
N GLU A 204 -33.50 -20.21 -18.26
CA GLU A 204 -33.92 -20.88 -17.03
C GLU A 204 -33.21 -22.22 -16.87
N VAL A 205 -32.41 -22.33 -15.80
CA VAL A 205 -31.70 -23.57 -15.46
C VAL A 205 -32.40 -24.22 -14.28
N ILE A 206 -32.90 -25.44 -14.51
CA ILE A 206 -33.58 -26.25 -13.51
C ILE A 206 -32.58 -27.27 -12.96
N ILE A 207 -32.36 -27.24 -11.65
CA ILE A 207 -31.46 -28.18 -10.95
C ILE A 207 -32.32 -29.11 -10.10
N GLN A 208 -32.52 -30.36 -10.55
CA GLN A 208 -33.30 -31.38 -9.83
C GLN A 208 -32.40 -32.32 -9.02
N TYR A 209 -32.70 -32.48 -7.73
CA TYR A 209 -31.99 -33.40 -6.84
C TYR A 209 -32.72 -34.74 -6.70
N LYS A 210 -31.96 -35.87 -6.71
CA LYS A 210 -32.51 -37.24 -6.61
C LYS A 210 -32.88 -37.71 -5.20
N GLU A 211 -32.44 -37.03 -4.14
CA GLU A 211 -32.72 -37.39 -2.74
C GLU A 211 -33.59 -36.28 -2.09
N PRO A 212 -34.58 -36.61 -1.24
CA PRO A 212 -35.37 -35.61 -0.52
C PRO A 212 -34.45 -34.88 0.48
N LEU A 213 -34.30 -33.58 0.28
CA LEU A 213 -33.42 -32.73 1.08
C LEU A 213 -34.22 -32.02 2.17
N ASN A 214 -33.69 -32.00 3.40
CA ASN A 214 -34.23 -31.15 4.48
C ASN A 214 -34.25 -29.67 4.04
N PRO A 215 -35.21 -28.86 4.53
CA PRO A 215 -35.30 -27.43 4.19
C PRO A 215 -33.98 -26.66 4.40
N LEU A 216 -33.28 -26.91 5.52
CA LEU A 216 -31.95 -26.35 5.83
C LEU A 216 -30.84 -26.75 4.84
N LYS A 217 -30.95 -27.91 4.20
CA LYS A 217 -29.96 -28.34 3.20
C LYS A 217 -30.23 -27.67 1.86
N ILE A 218 -31.48 -27.36 1.53
CA ILE A 218 -31.85 -26.66 0.30
C ILE A 218 -31.33 -25.21 0.34
N GLU A 219 -31.47 -24.51 1.46
CA GLU A 219 -30.87 -23.18 1.64
C GLU A 219 -29.34 -23.21 1.52
N LYS A 220 -28.68 -24.17 2.19
CA LYS A 220 -27.23 -24.34 2.07
C LYS A 220 -26.79 -24.67 0.63
N LEU A 221 -27.60 -25.41 -0.12
CA LEU A 221 -27.34 -25.71 -1.53
C LEU A 221 -27.57 -24.50 -2.42
N ARG A 222 -28.61 -23.69 -2.16
CA ARG A 222 -28.84 -22.40 -2.82
C ARG A 222 -27.66 -21.47 -2.62
N ASP A 223 -27.21 -21.28 -1.38
CA ASP A 223 -26.05 -20.44 -1.07
C ASP A 223 -24.78 -20.97 -1.76
N LYS A 224 -24.63 -22.30 -1.79
CA LYS A 224 -23.53 -22.94 -2.50
C LYS A 224 -23.60 -22.69 -4.00
N ILE A 225 -24.77 -22.77 -4.63
CA ILE A 225 -24.99 -22.50 -6.05
C ILE A 225 -24.67 -21.04 -6.38
N LEU A 226 -25.19 -20.10 -5.60
CA LEU A 226 -24.94 -18.66 -5.76
C LEU A 226 -23.44 -18.32 -5.60
N GLY A 227 -22.72 -19.06 -4.75
CA GLY A 227 -21.29 -18.92 -4.53
C GLY A 227 -20.37 -19.56 -5.60
N ILE A 228 -20.91 -20.31 -6.56
CA ILE A 228 -20.11 -20.92 -7.64
C ILE A 228 -19.51 -19.83 -8.52
N LYS A 229 -18.23 -20.00 -8.85
CA LYS A 229 -17.46 -19.11 -9.72
C LYS A 229 -17.58 -19.60 -11.15
N LEU A 230 -17.94 -18.71 -12.06
CA LEU A 230 -18.05 -18.98 -13.49
C LEU A 230 -16.74 -18.63 -14.20
N LYS A 231 -16.29 -17.37 -14.02
CA LYS A 231 -15.13 -16.79 -14.69
C LYS A 231 -14.49 -15.72 -13.79
N GLY A 232 -13.22 -15.43 -14.04
CA GLY A 232 -12.50 -14.32 -13.41
C GLY A 232 -11.56 -14.73 -12.28
N ILE A 233 -10.81 -13.73 -11.81
CA ILE A 233 -9.77 -13.87 -10.80
C ILE A 233 -10.38 -13.87 -9.40
N LYS A 234 -9.86 -14.71 -8.51
CA LYS A 234 -10.35 -14.73 -7.13
C LYS A 234 -9.97 -13.43 -6.43
N GLY A 235 -10.94 -12.75 -5.83
CA GLY A 235 -10.67 -11.56 -5.01
C GLY A 235 -10.86 -10.22 -5.72
N VAL A 236 -11.15 -10.22 -7.03
CA VAL A 236 -11.51 -9.01 -7.79
C VAL A 236 -13.01 -9.00 -8.07
N ASN A 237 -13.76 -8.17 -7.35
CA ASN A 237 -15.24 -8.17 -7.39
C ASN A 237 -15.80 -7.38 -8.58
N LYS A 238 -15.25 -6.19 -8.86
CA LYS A 238 -15.72 -5.30 -9.93
C LYS A 238 -14.52 -4.68 -10.64
N VAL A 239 -14.61 -4.49 -11.95
CA VAL A 239 -13.58 -3.82 -12.74
C VAL A 239 -14.21 -2.66 -13.51
N ILE A 240 -13.61 -1.47 -13.40
CA ILE A 240 -14.09 -0.26 -14.07
C ILE A 240 -13.00 0.20 -15.04
N VAL A 241 -13.36 0.40 -16.30
CA VAL A 241 -12.46 0.95 -17.31
C VAL A 241 -12.51 2.48 -17.22
N GLN A 242 -11.40 3.12 -16.85
CA GLN A 242 -11.27 4.57 -16.79
C GLN A 242 -10.25 5.07 -17.81
N ARG A 243 -10.53 6.18 -18.49
CA ARG A 243 -9.54 6.87 -19.33
C ARG A 243 -8.79 7.90 -18.47
N ARG A 244 -7.48 7.72 -18.30
CA ARG A 244 -6.59 8.70 -17.63
C ARG A 244 -5.66 9.29 -18.69
N GLY A 245 -5.94 10.54 -19.09
CA GLY A 245 -5.26 11.18 -20.21
C GLY A 245 -5.52 10.45 -21.53
N ASN A 246 -4.46 9.91 -22.14
CA ASN A 246 -4.53 9.18 -23.41
C ASN A 246 -4.61 7.65 -23.27
N GLU A 247 -4.61 7.11 -22.05
CA GLU A 247 -4.53 5.67 -21.80
C GLU A 247 -5.78 5.16 -21.08
N TYR A 248 -6.22 3.94 -21.41
CA TYR A 248 -7.21 3.22 -20.61
C TYR A 248 -6.54 2.47 -19.47
N VAL A 249 -7.04 2.68 -18.25
CA VAL A 249 -6.59 2.04 -17.01
C VAL A 249 -7.77 1.28 -16.42
N LEU A 250 -7.54 0.05 -15.97
CA LEU A 250 -8.56 -0.73 -15.28
C LEU A 250 -8.43 -0.50 -13.78
N VAL A 251 -9.50 -0.04 -13.15
CA VAL A 251 -9.59 0.11 -11.70
C VAL A 251 -10.39 -1.06 -11.17
N CYS A 252 -9.71 -1.94 -10.43
CA CYS A 252 -10.28 -3.15 -9.87
C CYS A 252 -10.63 -2.93 -8.40
N GLU A 253 -11.86 -3.26 -8.02
CA GLU A 253 -12.29 -3.41 -6.63
C GLU A 253 -11.89 -4.81 -6.17
N GLY A 254 -10.88 -4.89 -5.31
CA GLY A 254 -10.20 -6.14 -5.00
C GLY A 254 -8.72 -6.11 -5.29
N SER A 255 -8.03 -7.10 -4.76
CA SER A 255 -6.61 -7.31 -5.04
C SER A 255 -6.31 -8.81 -5.13
N ASN A 256 -5.65 -9.19 -6.22
CA ASN A 256 -5.02 -10.48 -6.43
C ASN A 256 -3.87 -10.31 -7.42
N LEU A 257 -2.80 -9.68 -6.95
CA LEU A 257 -1.65 -9.27 -7.73
C LEU A 257 -0.99 -10.45 -8.44
N ARG A 258 -0.94 -11.63 -7.80
CA ARG A 258 -0.33 -12.83 -8.40
C ARG A 258 -1.04 -13.26 -9.68
N GLU A 259 -2.36 -13.41 -9.64
CA GLU A 259 -3.14 -13.79 -10.82
C GLU A 259 -3.22 -12.64 -11.85
N LEU A 260 -3.19 -11.38 -11.41
CA LEU A 260 -3.23 -10.21 -12.30
C LEU A 260 -1.96 -10.05 -13.14
N LEU A 261 -0.80 -10.42 -12.62
CA LEU A 261 0.48 -10.35 -13.34
C LEU A 261 0.57 -11.35 -14.50
N ASP A 262 -0.14 -12.47 -14.41
CA ASP A 262 -0.10 -13.55 -15.41
C ASP A 262 -1.04 -13.31 -16.60
N ILE A 263 -1.87 -12.26 -16.59
CA ILE A 263 -2.82 -11.99 -17.67
C ILE A 263 -2.13 -11.34 -18.88
N GLU A 264 -2.39 -11.90 -20.05
CA GLU A 264 -1.98 -11.33 -21.33
C GLU A 264 -2.61 -9.94 -21.57
N GLY A 265 -1.76 -8.96 -21.87
CA GLY A 265 -2.16 -7.57 -22.14
C GLY A 265 -2.06 -6.63 -20.94
N VAL A 266 -1.82 -7.16 -19.73
CA VAL A 266 -1.53 -6.37 -18.54
C VAL A 266 -0.06 -5.96 -18.51
N ASP A 267 0.20 -4.69 -18.19
CA ASP A 267 1.54 -4.17 -17.97
C ASP A 267 1.99 -4.44 -16.52
N TYR A 268 2.74 -5.52 -16.34
CA TYR A 268 3.28 -5.94 -15.05
C TYR A 268 4.22 -4.92 -14.40
N ARG A 269 4.79 -3.96 -15.15
CA ARG A 269 5.73 -2.97 -14.61
C ARG A 269 5.04 -1.77 -13.96
N ARG A 270 3.79 -1.52 -14.33
CA ARG A 270 3.03 -0.35 -13.89
C ARG A 270 1.82 -0.71 -13.02
N ILE A 271 1.55 -1.98 -12.78
CA ILE A 271 0.47 -2.39 -11.87
C ILE A 271 0.71 -1.83 -10.46
N ARG A 272 -0.34 -1.24 -9.87
CA ARG A 272 -0.29 -0.66 -8.52
C ARG A 272 -1.45 -1.19 -7.71
N THR A 273 -1.19 -1.67 -6.51
CA THR A 273 -2.23 -2.09 -5.55
C THR A 273 -2.00 -1.39 -4.23
N ASN A 274 -3.08 -1.12 -3.51
CA ASN A 274 -3.03 -0.52 -2.18
C ASN A 274 -2.91 -1.59 -1.06
N ASN A 275 -2.84 -2.87 -1.40
CA ASN A 275 -2.66 -3.96 -0.44
C ASN A 275 -1.17 -4.23 -0.18
N VAL A 276 -0.67 -3.70 0.94
CA VAL A 276 0.76 -3.79 1.32
C VAL A 276 1.23 -5.22 1.52
N LYS A 277 0.40 -6.08 2.13
CA LYS A 277 0.80 -7.46 2.45
C LYS A 277 0.91 -8.33 1.21
N GLU A 278 0.04 -8.08 0.25
CA GLU A 278 0.10 -8.75 -1.04
C GLU A 278 1.34 -8.34 -1.86
N VAL A 279 1.69 -7.05 -1.86
CA VAL A 279 2.94 -6.59 -2.47
C VAL A 279 4.15 -7.23 -1.81
N GLU A 280 4.11 -7.43 -0.49
CA GLU A 280 5.19 -8.07 0.26
C GLU A 280 5.45 -9.50 -0.24
N GLU A 281 4.36 -10.24 -0.49
CA GLU A 281 4.40 -11.64 -0.90
C GLU A 281 4.77 -11.83 -2.39
N VAL A 282 4.49 -10.85 -3.25
CA VAL A 282 4.68 -10.96 -4.70
C VAL A 282 5.91 -10.20 -5.19
N LEU A 283 6.07 -8.94 -4.80
CA LEU A 283 7.14 -8.05 -5.26
C LEU A 283 8.28 -7.91 -4.26
N GLY A 284 8.02 -8.19 -2.97
CA GLY A 284 9.03 -8.20 -1.91
C GLY A 284 9.04 -6.96 -1.02
N ILE A 285 9.99 -6.92 -0.09
CA ILE A 285 9.98 -5.98 1.05
C ILE A 285 10.20 -4.53 0.64
N GLU A 286 11.14 -4.26 -0.27
CA GLU A 286 11.42 -2.88 -0.73
C GLU A 286 10.25 -2.28 -1.54
N ALA A 287 9.53 -3.12 -2.28
CA ALA A 287 8.31 -2.72 -2.96
C ALA A 287 7.23 -2.34 -1.93
N SER A 288 7.04 -3.15 -0.88
CA SER A 288 6.13 -2.82 0.22
C SER A 288 6.54 -1.57 0.99
N ARG A 289 7.84 -1.37 1.23
CA ARG A 289 8.38 -0.17 1.89
C ARG A 289 8.06 1.09 1.10
N THR A 290 8.29 1.04 -0.21
CA THR A 290 7.98 2.15 -1.12
C THR A 290 6.48 2.40 -1.19
N LEU A 291 5.66 1.34 -1.29
CA LEU A 291 4.21 1.45 -1.27
C LEU A 291 3.69 2.06 0.03
N LEU A 292 4.24 1.68 1.19
CA LEU A 292 3.86 2.28 2.48
C LEU A 292 4.14 3.78 2.50
N ILE A 293 5.29 4.21 1.98
CA ILE A 293 5.64 5.63 1.92
C ILE A 293 4.66 6.37 0.99
N GLU A 294 4.48 5.89 -0.24
CA GLU A 294 3.57 6.52 -1.20
C GLU A 294 2.14 6.60 -0.66
N GLU A 295 1.63 5.52 -0.06
CA GLU A 295 0.26 5.46 0.43
C GLU A 295 0.03 6.37 1.64
N ILE A 296 0.98 6.44 2.58
CA ILE A 296 0.87 7.35 3.74
C ILE A 296 0.92 8.81 3.27
N VAL A 297 1.81 9.14 2.33
CA VAL A 297 1.87 10.49 1.73
C VAL A 297 0.53 10.82 1.05
N ASN A 298 0.01 9.93 0.21
CA ASN A 298 -1.27 10.15 -0.47
C ASN A 298 -2.42 10.38 0.52
N VAL A 299 -2.49 9.60 1.60
CA VAL A 299 -3.55 9.75 2.62
C VAL A 299 -3.47 11.10 3.35
N LEU A 300 -2.26 11.63 3.58
CA LEU A 300 -2.06 12.92 4.22
C LEU A 300 -2.33 14.09 3.25
N GLU A 301 -1.83 14.01 2.02
CA GLU A 301 -2.04 15.01 0.96
C GLU A 301 -3.52 15.16 0.59
N GLU A 302 -4.27 14.05 0.51
CA GLU A 302 -5.71 14.09 0.25
C GLU A 302 -6.51 14.83 1.34
N GLN A 303 -5.97 14.93 2.56
CA GLN A 303 -6.55 15.70 3.66
C GLN A 303 -6.01 17.13 3.72
N GLY A 304 -5.09 17.51 2.82
CA GLY A 304 -4.43 18.81 2.81
C GLY A 304 -3.44 18.99 3.96
N LEU A 305 -2.92 17.88 4.51
CA LEU A 305 -1.95 17.87 5.59
C LEU A 305 -0.58 17.56 4.99
N GLU A 306 0.40 18.44 5.20
CA GLU A 306 1.76 18.23 4.74
C GLU A 306 2.63 17.76 5.91
N VAL A 307 3.17 16.55 5.79
CA VAL A 307 4.18 15.99 6.71
C VAL A 307 5.41 15.67 5.89
N ASP A 308 6.59 16.02 6.42
CA ASP A 308 7.84 15.75 5.73
C ASP A 308 8.04 14.23 5.49
N VAL A 309 8.38 13.88 4.26
CA VAL A 309 8.54 12.49 3.82
C VAL A 309 9.59 11.73 4.64
N ARG A 310 10.57 12.40 5.24
CA ARG A 310 11.61 11.76 6.07
C ARG A 310 11.02 11.07 7.31
N HIS A 311 9.97 11.63 7.91
CA HIS A 311 9.28 11.00 9.03
C HIS A 311 8.57 9.72 8.59
N ILE A 312 7.94 9.75 7.42
CA ILE A 312 7.23 8.61 6.83
C ILE A 312 8.22 7.52 6.40
N MET A 313 9.38 7.91 5.83
CA MET A 313 10.47 6.99 5.51
C MET A 313 10.96 6.27 6.76
N LEU A 314 11.22 6.99 7.85
CA LEU A 314 11.66 6.39 9.12
C LEU A 314 10.64 5.37 9.64
N LEU A 315 9.34 5.68 9.53
CA LEU A 315 8.27 4.76 9.90
C LEU A 315 8.27 3.50 9.03
N ALA A 316 8.31 3.66 7.70
CA ALA A 316 8.31 2.54 6.76
C ALA A 316 9.55 1.64 6.92
N ASP A 317 10.72 2.23 7.16
CA ASP A 317 11.97 1.50 7.43
C ASP A 317 11.87 0.69 8.72
N MET A 318 11.32 1.28 9.79
CA MET A 318 11.09 0.57 11.05
C MET A 318 10.10 -0.59 10.91
N MET A 319 9.06 -0.44 10.09
CA MET A 319 8.07 -1.49 9.80
C MET A 319 8.65 -2.65 9.00
N THR A 320 9.60 -2.37 8.10
CA THR A 320 10.14 -3.34 7.14
C THR A 320 11.48 -3.95 7.57
N ARG A 321 12.11 -3.41 8.63
CA ARG A 321 13.44 -3.81 9.15
C ARG A 321 13.67 -5.31 9.30
N THR A 322 12.64 -6.07 9.68
CA THR A 322 12.81 -7.50 9.98
C THR A 322 12.65 -8.42 8.76
N GLY A 323 12.61 -7.87 7.55
CA GLY A 323 12.39 -8.64 6.31
C GLY A 323 10.96 -9.12 6.13
N THR A 324 10.02 -8.61 6.93
CA THR A 324 8.56 -8.74 6.77
C THR A 324 7.93 -7.46 7.30
N VAL A 325 6.81 -7.02 6.72
CA VAL A 325 6.11 -5.82 7.20
C VAL A 325 5.42 -6.14 8.52
N LYS A 326 5.82 -5.44 9.58
CA LYS A 326 5.25 -5.59 10.92
C LYS A 326 4.41 -4.39 11.31
N GLN A 327 3.30 -4.67 12.00
CA GLN A 327 2.50 -3.69 12.70
C GLN A 327 3.33 -2.92 13.74
N ILE A 328 3.04 -1.63 13.96
CA ILE A 328 3.73 -0.82 14.97
C ILE A 328 3.45 -1.28 16.41
N GLY A 329 2.23 -1.73 16.68
CA GLY A 329 1.74 -2.08 18.02
C GLY A 329 2.33 -3.36 18.63
N ARG A 330 1.63 -3.87 19.65
CA ARG A 330 2.09 -4.96 20.54
C ARG A 330 2.49 -6.27 19.84
N HIS A 331 1.95 -6.54 18.66
CA HIS A 331 2.20 -7.80 17.93
C HIS A 331 3.32 -7.69 16.91
N GLY A 332 3.90 -6.50 16.73
CA GLY A 332 4.99 -6.25 15.79
C GLY A 332 6.13 -5.48 16.46
N VAL A 333 6.38 -4.25 16.02
CA VAL A 333 7.55 -3.46 16.40
C VAL A 333 7.66 -3.28 17.91
N ALA A 334 6.60 -2.81 18.59
CA ALA A 334 6.64 -2.60 20.04
C ALA A 334 6.80 -3.90 20.85
N GLY A 335 6.16 -4.99 20.44
CA GLY A 335 6.27 -6.29 21.13
C GLY A 335 7.57 -7.05 20.87
N SER A 336 8.27 -6.70 19.79
CA SER A 336 9.59 -7.25 19.43
C SER A 336 10.76 -6.47 20.03
N LYS A 337 10.50 -5.46 20.89
CA LYS A 337 11.56 -4.80 21.66
C LYS A 337 12.26 -5.79 22.59
N ASP A 338 13.58 -5.68 22.68
CA ASP A 338 14.39 -6.58 23.49
C ASP A 338 14.17 -6.37 25.00
N SER A 339 14.00 -5.11 25.43
CA SER A 339 13.76 -4.76 26.84
C SER A 339 12.41 -5.30 27.32
N VAL A 340 12.44 -6.00 28.45
CA VAL A 340 11.25 -6.51 29.13
C VAL A 340 10.47 -5.36 29.74
N LEU A 341 11.17 -4.40 30.38
CA LEU A 341 10.56 -3.23 30.99
C LEU A 341 9.85 -2.37 29.94
N ALA A 342 10.48 -2.14 28.79
CA ALA A 342 9.88 -1.39 27.69
C ALA A 342 8.61 -2.05 27.13
N ARG A 343 8.57 -3.38 27.07
CA ARG A 343 7.37 -4.13 26.64
C ARG A 343 6.28 -4.09 27.71
N ALA A 344 6.66 -4.31 28.96
CA ALA A 344 5.74 -4.33 30.09
C ALA A 344 5.08 -2.97 30.36
N SER A 345 5.81 -1.85 30.12
CA SER A 345 5.28 -0.49 30.23
C SER A 345 4.37 -0.09 29.08
N PHE A 346 4.47 -0.76 27.93
CA PHE A 346 3.64 -0.47 26.76
C PHE A 346 2.28 -1.19 26.84
N GLU A 347 2.27 -2.52 26.96
CA GLU A 347 1.02 -3.30 27.06
C GLU A 347 1.24 -4.72 27.60
N VAL A 348 0.19 -5.35 28.14
CA VAL A 348 0.16 -6.74 28.63
C VAL A 348 1.21 -7.00 29.74
N THR A 349 1.33 -6.07 30.68
CA THR A 349 2.37 -5.99 31.72
C THR A 349 2.61 -7.30 32.47
N VAL A 350 1.56 -7.88 33.07
CA VAL A 350 1.69 -9.09 33.92
C VAL A 350 2.26 -10.26 33.12
N LYS A 351 1.76 -10.47 31.89
CA LYS A 351 2.23 -11.57 31.05
C LYS A 351 3.70 -11.41 30.72
N GLN A 352 4.13 -10.20 30.32
CA GLN A 352 5.54 -9.95 29.94
C GLN A 352 6.50 -10.21 31.10
N LEU A 353 6.14 -9.80 32.31
CA LEU A 353 6.96 -10.02 33.50
C LEU A 353 7.02 -11.49 33.91
N VAL A 354 5.89 -12.20 33.88
CA VAL A 354 5.84 -13.65 34.16
C VAL A 354 6.66 -14.43 33.13
N ASP A 355 6.47 -14.14 31.86
CA ASP A 355 7.22 -14.74 30.76
C ASP A 355 8.73 -14.49 30.87
N ALA A 356 9.12 -13.29 31.30
CA ALA A 356 10.51 -12.94 31.54
C ALA A 356 11.09 -13.70 32.74
N ALA A 357 10.34 -13.83 33.83
CA ALA A 357 10.75 -14.58 35.01
C ALA A 357 10.95 -16.07 34.69
N ILE A 358 10.04 -16.67 33.91
CA ILE A 358 10.14 -18.08 33.48
C ILE A 358 11.36 -18.29 32.58
N ARG A 359 11.63 -17.36 31.65
CA ARG A 359 12.75 -17.47 30.70
C ARG A 359 14.10 -17.02 31.27
N GLY A 360 14.12 -16.40 32.44
CA GLY A 360 15.33 -15.78 32.99
C GLY A 360 15.84 -14.60 32.13
N SER A 361 14.92 -13.85 31.52
CA SER A 361 15.27 -12.71 30.65
C SER A 361 15.97 -11.60 31.44
N ILE A 362 17.01 -11.02 30.86
CA ILE A 362 17.77 -9.91 31.44
C ILE A 362 17.46 -8.63 30.67
N ASP A 363 17.23 -7.53 31.39
CA ASP A 363 17.06 -6.21 30.79
C ASP A 363 18.38 -5.43 30.82
N ASN A 364 18.84 -4.99 29.65
CA ASN A 364 20.12 -4.29 29.50
C ASN A 364 20.01 -2.77 29.60
N LEU A 365 18.81 -2.24 29.85
CA LEU A 365 18.55 -0.80 30.03
C LEU A 365 19.09 0.09 28.90
N LYS A 366 18.92 -0.30 27.63
CA LYS A 366 19.52 0.40 26.47
C LYS A 366 18.62 1.46 25.85
N GLY A 367 17.32 1.34 26.03
CA GLY A 367 16.31 2.21 25.45
C GLY A 367 15.89 3.34 26.37
N VAL A 368 14.85 4.05 25.94
CA VAL A 368 14.37 5.25 26.64
C VAL A 368 13.47 4.88 27.83
N ALA A 369 12.50 3.99 27.62
CA ALA A 369 11.45 3.69 28.60
C ALA A 369 12.03 3.06 29.87
N GLU A 370 12.87 2.04 29.71
CA GLU A 370 13.60 1.39 30.80
C GLU A 370 14.43 2.36 31.67
N ASN A 371 15.17 3.29 31.06
CA ASN A 371 16.03 4.22 31.80
C ASN A 371 15.18 5.25 32.57
N VAL A 372 14.08 5.72 31.99
CA VAL A 372 13.13 6.59 32.71
C VAL A 372 12.52 5.86 33.91
N ILE A 373 12.11 4.59 33.75
CA ILE A 373 11.50 3.80 34.82
C ILE A 373 12.47 3.59 35.99
N VAL A 374 13.74 3.32 35.70
CA VAL A 374 14.77 3.06 36.73
C VAL A 374 15.33 4.36 37.32
N GLY A 375 15.13 5.50 36.66
CA GLY A 375 15.66 6.81 37.09
C GLY A 375 17.07 7.12 36.57
N ASN A 376 17.51 6.43 35.52
CA ASN A 376 18.77 6.72 34.82
C ASN A 376 18.60 7.84 33.79
N TYR A 377 19.72 8.42 33.36
CA TYR A 377 19.74 9.32 32.19
C TYR A 377 19.34 8.56 30.92
N VAL A 378 18.47 9.18 30.12
CA VAL A 378 18.00 8.62 28.85
C VAL A 378 19.10 8.73 27.80
N PRO A 379 19.40 7.69 26.99
CA PRO A 379 20.50 7.69 26.03
C PRO A 379 20.19 8.44 24.72
N ILE A 380 19.56 9.62 24.80
CA ILE A 380 19.25 10.51 23.68
C ILE A 380 19.53 11.98 24.08
N GLY A 381 19.65 12.88 23.11
CA GLY A 381 19.91 14.30 23.34
C GLY A 381 21.24 14.54 24.06
N THR A 382 21.22 15.39 25.09
CA THR A 382 22.43 15.85 25.80
C THR A 382 23.21 14.73 26.50
N ALA A 383 22.56 13.62 26.84
CA ALA A 383 23.19 12.48 27.51
C ALA A 383 24.12 11.65 26.60
N VAL A 384 24.10 11.89 25.28
CA VAL A 384 25.00 11.23 24.32
C VAL A 384 26.43 11.80 24.43
N VAL A 385 26.56 13.07 24.82
CA VAL A 385 27.85 13.77 24.88
C VAL A 385 28.63 13.34 26.13
N LYS A 386 29.87 12.91 25.92
CA LYS A 386 30.82 12.60 27.01
C LYS A 386 31.86 13.71 27.12
N LEU A 387 31.90 14.37 28.27
CA LEU A 387 32.85 15.43 28.55
C LEU A 387 34.13 14.85 29.15
N VAL A 388 35.27 15.35 28.68
CA VAL A 388 36.59 15.08 29.27
C VAL A 388 37.21 16.42 29.62
N TYR A 389 37.61 16.58 30.88
CA TYR A 389 38.25 17.78 31.37
C TYR A 389 39.61 17.43 31.97
N ASN A 390 40.66 18.12 31.53
CA ASN A 390 42.00 17.99 32.09
C ASN A 390 42.29 19.19 33.02
N PRO A 391 42.25 19.01 34.36
CA PRO A 391 42.47 20.09 35.31
C PRO A 391 43.94 20.56 35.39
N TYR A 392 44.88 19.84 34.78
CA TYR A 392 46.32 20.09 34.94
C TYR A 392 46.91 21.02 33.88
N ILE A 393 46.15 21.37 32.83
CA ILE A 393 46.58 22.37 31.84
C ILE A 393 46.15 23.73 32.36
N LYS A 394 47.08 24.46 32.99
CA LYS A 394 46.91 25.90 33.18
C LYS A 394 47.00 26.55 31.79
N MET A 395 45.94 27.18 31.33
CA MET A 395 46.01 28.12 30.21
C MET A 395 46.89 29.30 30.69
N GLU A 396 48.10 29.42 30.13
CA GLU A 396 48.93 30.63 30.25
C GLU A 396 48.37 31.76 29.40
#